data_AF-A0A966T1Q8-F1
#
_entry.id   AF-A0A966T1Q8-F1
#
_cell.length_a   1.000
_cell.length_b   1.000
_cell.length_c   1.000
_cell.angle_alpha   90.00
_cell.angle_beta   90.00
_cell.angle_gamma   90.00
#
_symmetry.space_group_name_H-M   'P 1'
#
loop_
_entity.id
_entity.type
_entity.pdbx_description
1 polymer ?
#
loop_
_entity_poly.entity_id
_entity_poly.type
_entity_poly.pdbx_seq_one_letter_code
_entity_poly.pdbx_strand_id
1 'polypeptide(L)'
;MNLRDLLAHPGVEEVSELRGTFGFMAFHGGSLEERTDIIARQAAERAGASYYGVHQPAGLRQHVPSHRFTADQSDALAEFLEHVDIVITVHGYGRRGLFTTMLLGGTNRALASHVSSH
;
A
#
# COMPACT_ATOMS: atom_id res chain seq x y z
N MET A 1 13.98 11.65 4.45
CA MET A 1 13.57 10.58 3.54
C MET A 1 12.06 10.64 3.38
N ASN A 2 11.64 10.92 2.15
CA ASN A 2 10.26 10.93 1.66
C ASN A 2 10.11 9.92 0.50
N LEU A 3 8.94 9.86 -0.15
CA LEU A 3 8.75 8.96 -1.29
C LEU A 3 9.71 9.25 -2.43
N ARG A 4 9.90 10.53 -2.80
CA ARG A 4 10.78 10.92 -3.91
C ARG A 4 12.21 10.43 -3.71
N ASP A 5 12.75 10.57 -2.50
CA ASP A 5 14.07 10.06 -2.13
C ASP A 5 14.15 8.53 -2.27
N LEU A 6 13.07 7.83 -1.88
CA LEU A 6 12.98 6.38 -1.94
C LEU A 6 12.90 5.88 -3.39
N LEU A 7 12.09 6.52 -4.23
CA LEU A 7 11.94 6.18 -5.66
C LEU A 7 13.23 6.43 -6.46
N ALA A 8 14.08 7.36 -6.01
CA ALA A 8 15.39 7.58 -6.60
C ALA A 8 16.40 6.46 -6.28
N HIS A 9 16.08 5.54 -5.36
CA HIS A 9 16.98 4.44 -5.00
C HIS A 9 16.94 3.31 -6.05
N PRO A 10 18.10 2.83 -6.53
CA PRO A 10 18.14 1.76 -7.52
C PRO A 10 17.39 0.51 -7.08
N GLY A 11 16.54 -0.01 -7.96
CA GLY A 11 15.77 -1.23 -7.75
C GLY A 11 14.49 -1.04 -6.92
N VAL A 12 14.19 0.16 -6.45
CA VAL A 12 12.84 0.48 -5.96
C VAL A 12 11.91 0.62 -7.15
N GLU A 13 10.80 -0.12 -7.12
CA GLU A 13 9.79 -0.09 -8.17
C GLU A 13 8.52 0.59 -7.66
N GLU A 14 8.03 1.57 -8.42
CA GLU A 14 6.68 2.12 -8.25
C GLU A 14 5.75 1.43 -9.26
N VAL A 15 4.62 0.91 -8.77
CA VAL A 15 3.65 0.18 -9.58
C VAL A 15 2.27 0.80 -9.37
N SER A 16 1.62 1.19 -10.46
CA SER A 16 0.24 1.69 -10.48
C SER A 16 -0.55 0.95 -11.54
N GLU A 17 -1.71 0.40 -11.16
CA GLU A 17 -2.64 -0.30 -12.05
C GLU A 17 -4.05 0.23 -11.81
N LEU A 18 -4.52 1.11 -12.69
CA LEU A 18 -5.86 1.70 -12.57
C LEU A 18 -6.94 0.79 -13.14
N ARG A 19 -7.98 0.57 -12.34
CA ARG A 19 -9.22 -0.17 -12.69
C ARG A 19 -10.43 0.62 -12.15
N GLY A 20 -11.28 0.03 -11.31
CA GLY A 20 -12.38 0.76 -10.66
C GLY A 20 -11.90 1.81 -9.64
N THR A 21 -12.84 2.58 -9.08
CA THR A 21 -12.53 3.66 -8.11
C THR A 21 -12.29 3.17 -6.68
N PHE A 22 -12.42 1.86 -6.42
CA PHE A 22 -11.91 1.24 -5.21
C PHE A 22 -10.45 0.85 -5.40
N GLY A 23 -9.61 1.15 -4.42
CA GLY A 23 -8.16 0.93 -4.48
C GLY A 23 -7.61 0.04 -3.37
N PHE A 24 -6.51 -0.64 -3.68
CA PHE A 24 -5.61 -1.23 -2.69
C PHE A 24 -4.23 -0.59 -2.80
N MET A 25 -3.57 -0.41 -1.66
CA MET A 25 -2.24 0.16 -1.57
C MET A 25 -1.31 -0.72 -0.75
N ALA A 26 -0.08 -0.91 -1.23
CA ALA A 26 1.01 -1.52 -0.48
C ALA A 26 2.31 -0.76 -0.76
N PHE A 27 2.44 0.42 -0.15
CA PHE A 27 3.58 1.32 -0.35
C PHE A 27 4.75 1.09 0.62
N HIS A 28 4.65 0.04 1.45
CA HIS A 28 5.76 -0.56 2.21
C HIS A 28 6.12 -1.96 1.68
N GLY A 29 5.79 -2.24 0.42
CA GLY A 29 5.94 -3.55 -0.21
C GLY A 29 7.38 -3.96 -0.52
N GLY A 30 7.52 -5.15 -1.11
CA GLY A 30 8.83 -5.74 -1.38
C GLY A 30 9.49 -6.24 -0.09
N SER A 31 10.76 -5.90 0.13
CA SER A 31 11.51 -6.45 1.27
C SER A 31 11.36 -5.70 2.61
N LEU A 32 10.61 -4.60 2.63
CA LEU A 32 10.31 -3.82 3.85
C LEU A 32 9.24 -4.53 4.71
N GLU A 33 8.00 -4.60 4.22
CA GLU A 33 6.90 -5.37 4.82
C GLU A 33 6.53 -6.51 3.88
N GLU A 34 7.29 -7.60 3.98
CA GLU A 34 7.25 -8.72 3.03
C GLU A 34 5.83 -9.23 2.77
N ARG A 35 5.52 -9.44 1.49
CA ARG A 35 4.25 -9.98 0.96
C ARG A 35 3.04 -9.04 1.01
N THR A 36 3.13 -7.86 1.62
CA THR A 36 2.01 -6.90 1.63
C THR A 36 1.61 -6.48 0.21
N ASP A 37 2.59 -6.30 -0.68
CA ASP A 37 2.41 -6.02 -2.11
C ASP A 37 1.65 -7.14 -2.83
N ILE A 38 2.00 -8.39 -2.56
CA ILE A 38 1.34 -9.55 -3.17
C ILE A 38 -0.12 -9.63 -2.72
N ILE A 39 -0.38 -9.47 -1.42
CA ILE A 39 -1.73 -9.52 -0.85
C ILE A 39 -2.59 -8.41 -1.44
N ALA A 40 -2.09 -7.16 -1.43
CA ALA A 40 -2.81 -6.01 -1.96
C ALA A 40 -3.09 -6.15 -3.46
N ARG A 41 -2.10 -6.59 -4.26
CA ARG A 41 -2.28 -6.77 -5.70
C ARG A 41 -3.28 -7.88 -6.02
N GLN A 42 -3.22 -9.01 -5.31
CA GLN A 42 -4.18 -10.10 -5.51
C GLN A 42 -5.59 -9.74 -5.07
N ALA A 43 -5.74 -8.98 -3.98
CA ALA A 43 -7.04 -8.47 -3.55
C ALA A 43 -7.61 -7.50 -4.60
N ALA A 44 -6.77 -6.61 -5.15
CA ALA A 44 -7.16 -5.69 -6.20
C ALA A 44 -7.63 -6.43 -7.47
N GLU A 45 -6.84 -7.39 -7.94
CA GLU A 45 -7.16 -8.20 -9.13
C GLU A 45 -8.49 -8.95 -8.98
N ARG A 46 -8.69 -9.62 -7.84
CA ARG A 46 -9.92 -10.40 -7.55
C ARG A 46 -11.16 -9.51 -7.43
N ALA A 47 -10.98 -8.27 -6.99
CA ALA A 47 -12.08 -7.31 -6.80
C ALA A 47 -12.32 -6.41 -8.03
N GLY A 48 -11.49 -6.47 -9.07
CA GLY A 48 -11.50 -5.47 -10.15
C GLY A 48 -11.13 -4.06 -9.69
N ALA A 49 -10.40 -3.95 -8.57
CA ALA A 49 -10.00 -2.70 -7.95
C ALA A 49 -8.64 -2.21 -8.46
N SER A 50 -8.39 -0.91 -8.31
CA SER A 50 -7.11 -0.28 -8.62
C SER A 50 -6.03 -0.71 -7.62
N TYR A 51 -4.78 -0.72 -8.03
CA TYR A 51 -3.64 -1.03 -7.17
C TYR A 51 -2.55 0.03 -7.27
N TYR A 52 -1.96 0.39 -6.14
CA TYR A 52 -0.73 1.18 -6.07
C TYR A 52 0.25 0.57 -5.08
N GLY A 53 1.53 0.49 -5.42
CA GLY A 53 2.55 -0.04 -4.52
C GLY A 53 3.95 0.51 -4.80
N VAL A 54 4.79 0.45 -3.76
CA VAL A 54 6.22 0.76 -3.83
C VAL A 54 6.97 -0.45 -3.30
N HIS A 55 7.74 -1.11 -4.15
CA HIS A 55 8.37 -2.39 -3.88
C HIS A 55 9.86 -2.19 -3.71
N GLN A 56 10.36 -2.42 -2.50
CA GLN A 56 11.78 -2.31 -2.23
C GLN A 56 12.51 -3.60 -2.62
N PRO A 57 13.69 -3.49 -3.25
CA PRO A 57 14.48 -4.65 -3.65
C PRO A 57 14.97 -5.41 -2.41
N ALA A 58 15.42 -6.64 -2.61
CA ALA A 58 16.00 -7.45 -1.54
C ALA A 58 17.15 -6.71 -0.84
N GLY A 59 17.12 -6.69 0.49
CA GLY A 59 18.15 -6.04 1.32
C GLY A 59 17.91 -4.56 1.64
N LEU A 60 16.93 -3.91 0.99
CA LEU A 60 16.55 -2.53 1.30
C LEU A 60 15.31 -2.49 2.22
N ARG A 61 15.43 -1.83 3.37
CA ARG A 61 14.34 -1.70 4.36
C ARG A 61 14.16 -0.25 4.83
N GLN A 62 13.99 0.66 3.88
CA GLN A 62 13.81 2.08 4.15
C GLN A 62 12.34 2.41 4.43
N HIS A 63 12.00 2.67 5.69
CA HIS A 63 10.63 3.03 6.06
C HIS A 63 10.37 4.53 5.90
N VAL A 64 9.47 4.89 4.97
CA VAL A 64 8.87 6.22 4.87
C VAL A 64 7.49 6.18 5.57
N PRO A 65 7.20 6.97 6.61
CA PRO A 65 5.90 6.96 7.26
C PRO A 65 4.75 7.33 6.33
N SER A 66 3.56 6.72 6.47
CA SER A 66 2.43 6.92 5.56
C SER A 66 2.01 8.39 5.39
N HIS A 67 2.08 9.21 6.46
CA HIS A 67 1.77 10.65 6.39
C HIS A 67 2.77 11.49 5.55
N ARG A 68 3.87 10.86 5.08
CA ARG A 68 4.86 11.47 4.19
C ARG A 68 4.78 10.96 2.75
N PHE A 69 3.87 10.04 2.44
CA PHE A 69 3.51 9.69 1.07
C PHE A 69 2.49 10.70 0.57
N THR A 70 2.96 11.67 -0.22
CA THR A 70 2.12 12.77 -0.70
C THR A 70 2.13 12.84 -2.23
N ALA A 71 1.00 13.24 -2.81
CA ALA A 71 0.79 13.23 -4.26
C ALA A 71 1.83 14.06 -5.05
N ASP A 72 2.38 15.12 -4.47
CA ASP A 72 3.41 15.96 -5.10
C ASP A 72 4.77 15.27 -5.29
N GLN A 73 4.94 14.07 -4.75
CA GLN A 73 6.20 13.34 -4.79
C GLN A 73 6.29 12.34 -5.96
N SER A 74 5.16 11.98 -6.57
CA SER A 74 5.07 11.07 -7.71
C SER A 74 3.81 11.32 -8.54
N ASP A 75 3.96 11.44 -9.86
CA ASP A 75 2.84 11.57 -10.79
C ASP A 75 1.93 10.33 -10.76
N ALA A 76 2.49 9.13 -10.62
CA ALA A 76 1.70 7.89 -10.54
C ALA A 76 0.89 7.80 -9.25
N LEU A 77 1.43 8.29 -8.13
CA LEU A 77 0.68 8.38 -6.87
C LEU A 77 -0.42 9.44 -6.97
N ALA A 78 -0.13 10.59 -7.57
CA ALA A 78 -1.11 11.65 -7.78
C ALA A 78 -2.30 11.15 -8.61
N GLU A 79 -2.02 10.52 -9.75
CA GLU A 79 -3.04 9.95 -10.64
C GLU A 79 -3.87 8.88 -9.92
N PHE A 80 -3.22 7.98 -9.17
CA PHE A 80 -3.94 6.96 -8.40
C PHE A 80 -4.87 7.57 -7.35
N LEU A 81 -4.39 8.54 -6.57
CA LEU A 81 -5.18 9.20 -5.52
C LEU A 81 -6.32 10.05 -6.07
N GLU A 82 -6.16 10.61 -7.26
CA GLU A 82 -7.24 11.32 -7.97
C GLU A 82 -8.29 10.34 -8.51
N HIS A 83 -7.87 9.13 -8.92
CA HIS A 83 -8.74 8.12 -9.52
C HIS A 83 -9.61 7.35 -8.52
N VAL A 84 -9.13 7.12 -7.28
CA VAL A 84 -9.84 6.28 -6.30
C VAL A 84 -10.64 7.09 -5.29
N ASP A 85 -11.88 6.65 -5.02
CA ASP A 85 -12.75 7.21 -3.98
C ASP A 85 -12.44 6.62 -2.60
N ILE A 86 -12.04 5.34 -2.57
CA ILE A 86 -11.81 4.56 -1.35
C ILE A 86 -10.57 3.71 -1.55
N VAL A 87 -9.70 3.66 -0.55
CA VAL A 87 -8.50 2.82 -0.59
C VAL A 87 -8.32 2.02 0.71
N ILE A 88 -7.90 0.76 0.57
CA ILE A 88 -7.37 -0.07 1.67
C ILE A 88 -5.84 -0.09 1.57
N THR A 89 -5.15 0.38 2.61
CA THR A 89 -3.69 0.26 2.71
C THR A 89 -3.31 -0.99 3.51
N VAL A 90 -2.50 -1.86 2.93
CA VAL A 90 -2.03 -3.10 3.54
C VAL A 90 -0.63 -2.88 4.12
N HIS A 91 -0.49 -3.13 5.42
CA HIS A 91 0.75 -2.96 6.17
C HIS A 91 1.10 -4.21 7.00
N GLY A 92 2.40 -4.43 7.19
CA GLY A 92 2.99 -5.40 8.11
C GLY A 92 3.55 -4.71 9.34
N TYR A 93 3.30 -5.25 10.54
CA TYR A 93 3.73 -4.65 11.81
C TYR A 93 4.67 -5.52 12.64
N GLY A 94 5.03 -6.72 12.13
CA GLY A 94 6.14 -7.54 12.67
C GLY A 94 6.03 -7.95 14.14
N ARG A 95 4.83 -8.00 14.73
CA ARG A 95 4.68 -8.27 16.17
C ARG A 95 4.67 -9.77 16.47
N ARG A 96 5.67 -10.20 17.24
CA ARG A 96 5.77 -11.58 17.75
C ARG A 96 4.48 -11.99 18.48
N GLY A 97 3.97 -13.16 18.14
CA GLY A 97 2.78 -13.76 18.74
C GLY A 97 1.45 -13.33 18.10
N LEU A 98 1.46 -12.40 17.14
CA LEU A 98 0.25 -11.90 16.46
C LEU A 98 0.30 -12.13 14.93
N PHE A 99 0.98 -13.19 14.50
CA PHE A 99 1.21 -13.48 13.07
C PHE A 99 -0.06 -13.78 12.27
N THR A 100 -1.17 -14.07 12.95
CA THR A 100 -2.50 -14.32 12.36
C THR A 100 -3.51 -13.24 12.74
N THR A 101 -3.05 -12.09 13.24
CA THR A 101 -3.91 -11.00 13.70
C THR A 101 -3.85 -9.84 12.73
N MET A 102 -5.03 -9.37 12.31
CA MET A 102 -5.20 -8.14 11.53
C MET A 102 -5.69 -7.01 12.43
N LEU A 103 -5.09 -5.83 12.29
CA LEU A 103 -5.55 -4.59 12.93
C LEU A 103 -6.19 -3.71 11.86
N LEU A 104 -7.45 -3.35 12.05
CA LEU A 104 -8.22 -2.56 11.08
C LEU A 104 -8.39 -1.13 11.59
N GLY A 105 -8.06 -0.16 10.73
CA GLY A 105 -8.06 1.27 11.02
C GLY A 105 -8.62 2.10 9.85
N GLY A 106 -8.09 3.31 9.65
CA GLY A 106 -8.48 4.19 8.53
C GLY A 106 -9.72 5.07 8.76
N THR A 107 -9.82 6.22 8.11
CA THR A 107 -10.92 7.19 8.37
C THR A 107 -12.32 6.63 8.08
N ASN A 108 -12.44 5.66 7.16
CA ASN A 108 -13.69 4.97 6.87
C ASN A 108 -14.01 3.88 7.91
N ARG A 109 -14.63 4.30 9.03
CA ARG A 109 -14.99 3.41 10.15
C ARG A 109 -16.00 2.33 9.78
N ALA A 110 -16.94 2.63 8.89
CA ALA A 110 -17.94 1.67 8.44
C ALA A 110 -17.30 0.51 7.66
N LEU A 111 -16.42 0.82 6.72
CA LEU A 111 -15.69 -0.20 5.96
C LEU A 111 -14.76 -1.02 6.86
N ALA A 112 -14.03 -0.38 7.78
CA ALA A 112 -13.17 -1.09 8.73
C ALA A 112 -13.97 -2.09 9.59
N SER A 113 -15.16 -1.69 10.06
CA SER A 113 -16.06 -2.59 10.80
C SER A 113 -16.59 -3.73 9.94
N HIS A 114 -16.99 -3.45 8.69
CA HIS A 114 -17.49 -4.47 7.77
C HIS A 114 -16.43 -5.53 7.45
N VAL A 115 -15.21 -5.10 7.11
CA VAL A 115 -14.10 -6.02 6.82
C VAL A 115 -13.74 -6.88 8.04
N SER A 116 -13.90 -6.34 9.26
CA SER A 116 -13.55 -7.07 10.49
C SER A 116 -14.43 -8.29 10.78
N SER A 117 -15.58 -8.43 10.12
CA SER A 117 -16.52 -9.54 10.33
C SER A 117 -16.38 -10.69 9.33
N HIS A 118 -15.41 -10.65 8.43
CA HIS A 118 -15.14 -11.64 7.39
C HIS A 118 -13.77 -12.28 7.57
#